data_AF-A0A350IH54-F1
#
_entry.id   AF-A0A350IH54-F1
#
_cell.length_a   1.000
_cell.length_b   1.000
_cell.length_c   1.000
_cell.angle_alpha   90.00
_cell.angle_beta   90.00
_cell.angle_gamma   90.00
#
_symmetry.space_group_name_H-M   'P 1'
#
loop_
_entity.id
_entity.type
_entity.pdbx_description
1 polymer ?
#
loop_
_entity_poly.entity_id
_entity_poly.type
_entity_poly.pdbx_seq_one_letter_code
_entity_poly.pdbx_strand_id
1 'polypeptide(L)'
;MYSIYIRSIKKTIKIFYRLVILLVTFIVAGIIALQSSVVQTRLADKVLTTLNESIDGDIKVGKITANPFKAVVIKDLAVIDKHPYESRVDTFFRAGYVTAKFNLRTLLSGNISIGAAKVTDGEFNLVIEPVMIGDSATTQVNLKRIFRLGTNPDKEKSVSDKEIFSIGDVRLENMKFTMRNFKRDASEFGYDGMNWYDLEVDSIYVKGRDLRMKGGVMSGTCDQMSFREKSGYV
;
A
#
# COMPACT_ATOMS: atom_id res chain seq x y z
N MET A 1 33.45 35.97 42.53
CA MET A 1 32.23 35.84 41.67
C MET A 1 32.47 34.96 40.45
N TYR A 2 33.51 35.20 39.64
CA TYR A 2 33.84 34.42 38.42
C TYR A 2 33.99 32.89 38.62
N SER A 3 34.63 32.46 39.71
CA SER A 3 34.87 31.03 40.00
C SER A 3 33.58 30.22 40.25
N ILE A 4 32.57 30.84 40.88
CA ILE A 4 31.27 30.19 41.18
C ILE A 4 30.46 30.00 39.89
N TYR A 5 30.51 30.99 38.99
CA TYR A 5 29.81 30.99 37.71
C TYR A 5 30.34 29.91 36.73
N ILE A 6 31.65 29.72 36.68
CA ILE A 6 32.27 28.66 35.85
C ILE A 6 31.91 27.27 36.40
N ARG A 7 31.79 27.12 37.72
CA ARG A 7 31.47 25.84 38.38
C ARG A 7 30.01 25.42 38.16
N SER A 8 29.07 26.37 38.15
CA SER A 8 27.66 26.11 37.82
C SER A 8 27.47 25.76 36.34
N ILE A 9 28.10 26.48 35.41
CA ILE A 9 28.07 26.19 33.98
C ILE A 9 28.56 24.76 33.69
N LYS A 10 29.70 24.35 34.26
CA LYS A 10 30.23 22.98 34.10
C LYS A 10 29.28 21.90 34.63
N LYS A 11 28.55 22.16 35.73
CA LYS A 11 27.52 21.23 36.24
C LYS A 11 26.34 21.13 35.29
N THR A 12 25.83 22.24 34.77
CA THR A 12 24.72 22.27 33.82
C THR A 12 25.06 21.52 32.54
N ILE A 13 26.25 21.76 31.97
CA ILE A 13 26.75 21.03 30.79
C ILE A 13 26.83 19.53 31.07
N LYS A 14 27.31 19.13 32.26
CA LYS A 14 27.42 17.71 32.64
C LYS A 14 26.06 17.03 32.79
N ILE A 15 25.07 17.73 33.33
CA ILE A 15 23.69 17.25 33.44
C ILE A 15 23.07 17.12 32.04
N PHE A 16 23.20 18.16 31.22
CA PHE A 16 22.72 18.14 29.83
C PHE A 16 23.34 17.00 29.02
N TYR A 17 24.65 16.81 29.12
CA TYR A 17 25.35 15.70 28.45
C TYR A 17 24.85 14.33 28.88
N ARG A 18 24.58 14.12 30.19
CA ARG A 18 23.97 12.88 30.69
C ARG A 18 22.58 12.65 30.14
N LEU A 19 21.76 13.70 30.03
CA LEU A 19 20.43 13.62 29.42
C LEU A 19 20.51 13.24 27.93
N VAL A 20 21.43 13.84 27.19
CA VAL A 20 21.65 13.50 25.77
C VAL A 20 22.10 12.04 25.63
N ILE A 21 23.05 11.56 26.44
CA ILE A 21 23.46 10.15 26.41
C ILE A 21 22.29 9.23 26.73
N LEU A 22 21.49 9.55 27.75
CA LEU A 22 20.35 8.72 28.13
C LEU A 22 19.32 8.64 27.00
N LEU A 23 19.04 9.77 26.34
CA LEU A 23 18.17 9.82 25.17
C LEU A 23 18.72 8.96 24.02
N VAL A 24 20.00 9.13 23.68
CA VAL A 24 20.65 8.33 22.62
C VAL A 24 20.63 6.84 22.96
N THR A 25 20.89 6.49 24.22
CA THR A 25 20.85 5.10 24.69
C THR A 25 19.46 4.50 24.53
N PHE A 26 18.42 5.25 24.89
CA PHE A 26 17.04 4.82 24.72
C PHE A 26 16.67 4.64 23.24
N ILE A 27 17.11 5.55 22.36
CA ILE A 27 16.92 5.43 20.91
C ILE A 27 17.62 4.17 20.38
N VAL A 28 18.87 3.93 20.76
CA VAL A 28 19.63 2.73 20.34
C VAL A 28 18.96 1.45 20.83
N ALA A 29 18.52 1.42 22.10
CA ALA A 29 17.79 0.28 22.66
C ALA A 29 16.46 0.03 21.89
N GLY A 30 15.73 1.09 21.53
CA GLY A 30 14.53 1.00 20.70
C GLY A 30 14.80 0.44 19.30
N ILE A 31 15.90 0.87 18.65
CA ILE A 31 16.33 0.35 17.34
C ILE A 31 16.64 -1.15 17.43
N ILE A 32 17.35 -1.57 18.49
CA ILE A 32 17.68 -2.99 18.71
C ILE A 32 16.40 -3.80 18.95
N ALA A 33 15.48 -3.29 19.77
CA ALA A 33 14.21 -3.95 20.05
C ALA A 33 13.39 -4.17 18.76
N LEU A 34 13.32 -3.16 17.88
CA LEU A 34 12.65 -3.25 16.56
C LEU A 34 13.27 -4.29 15.62
N GLN A 35 14.55 -4.60 15.78
CA GLN A 35 15.21 -5.66 15.00
C GLN A 35 14.89 -7.07 15.51
N SER A 36 14.35 -7.20 16.73
CA SER A 36 13.95 -8.52 17.24
C SER A 36 12.71 -9.05 16.51
N SER A 37 12.70 -10.35 16.23
CA SER A 37 11.57 -11.03 15.59
C SER A 37 10.28 -10.89 16.40
N VAL A 38 10.35 -10.98 17.73
CA VAL A 38 9.19 -10.89 18.62
C VAL A 38 8.47 -9.55 18.50
N VAL A 39 9.22 -8.45 18.44
CA VAL A 39 8.64 -7.11 18.27
C VAL A 39 8.05 -6.96 16.87
N GLN A 40 8.74 -7.45 15.83
CA GLN A 40 8.23 -7.39 14.45
C GLN A 40 6.91 -8.17 14.29
N THR A 41 6.80 -9.36 14.88
CA THR A 41 5.56 -10.14 14.88
C THR A 41 4.44 -9.41 15.60
N ARG A 42 4.67 -8.89 16.81
CA ARG A 42 3.62 -8.15 17.55
C ARG A 42 3.15 -6.89 16.85
N LEU A 43 4.06 -6.15 16.22
CA LEU A 43 3.72 -4.97 15.42
C LEU A 43 2.92 -5.39 14.17
N ALA A 44 3.31 -6.48 13.51
CA ALA A 44 2.58 -7.03 12.38
C ALA A 44 1.14 -7.40 12.78
N ASP A 45 0.98 -8.18 13.85
CA ASP A 45 -0.34 -8.59 14.35
C ASP A 45 -1.21 -7.38 14.68
N LYS A 46 -0.64 -6.36 15.34
CA LYS A 46 -1.38 -5.15 15.70
C LYS A 46 -1.85 -4.39 14.45
N VAL A 47 -0.99 -4.23 13.45
CA VAL A 47 -1.34 -3.56 12.19
C VAL A 47 -2.37 -4.36 11.42
N LEU A 48 -2.22 -5.69 11.34
CA LEU A 48 -3.16 -6.57 10.65
C LEU A 48 -4.55 -6.54 11.28
N THR A 49 -4.65 -6.61 12.62
CA THR A 49 -5.93 -6.51 13.33
C THR A 49 -6.62 -5.18 13.02
N THR A 50 -5.90 -4.06 13.11
CA THR A 50 -6.48 -2.74 12.82
C THR A 50 -6.90 -2.59 11.36
N LEU A 51 -6.12 -3.11 10.40
CA LEU A 51 -6.48 -3.05 8.99
C LEU A 51 -7.68 -3.96 8.68
N ASN A 52 -7.72 -5.19 9.22
CA ASN A 52 -8.81 -6.15 9.02
C ASN A 52 -10.14 -5.68 9.62
N GLU A 53 -10.13 -4.89 10.69
CA GLU A 53 -11.33 -4.24 11.24
C GLU A 53 -11.84 -3.11 10.34
N SER A 54 -10.95 -2.49 9.55
CA SER A 54 -11.26 -1.33 8.72
C SER A 54 -11.77 -1.67 7.31
N ILE A 55 -11.55 -2.90 6.85
CA ILE A 55 -11.94 -3.37 5.51
C ILE A 55 -12.92 -4.54 5.58
N ASP A 56 -13.71 -4.70 4.52
CA ASP A 56 -14.54 -5.88 4.29
C ASP A 56 -13.75 -6.98 3.56
N GLY A 57 -12.64 -7.38 4.18
CA GLY A 57 -11.70 -8.37 3.65
C GLY A 57 -10.87 -9.03 4.74
N ASP A 58 -9.98 -9.93 4.35
CA ASP A 58 -8.99 -10.57 5.20
C ASP A 58 -7.58 -10.36 4.64
N ILE A 59 -6.76 -9.60 5.36
CA ILE A 59 -5.35 -9.39 5.05
C ILE A 59 -4.55 -10.47 5.75
N LYS A 60 -3.86 -11.28 4.95
CA LYS A 60 -2.92 -12.30 5.39
C LYS A 60 -1.51 -11.87 5.06
N VAL A 61 -0.59 -12.06 6.00
CA VAL A 61 0.83 -11.77 5.81
C VAL A 61 1.65 -12.91 6.40
N GLY A 62 2.57 -13.46 5.61
CA GLY A 62 3.49 -14.49 6.09
C GLY A 62 4.58 -13.92 6.99
N LYS A 63 5.25 -12.85 6.57
CA LYS A 63 6.32 -12.23 7.37
C LYS A 63 6.46 -10.73 7.08
N ILE A 64 6.63 -9.94 8.12
CA ILE A 64 7.07 -8.54 8.02
C ILE A 64 8.49 -8.45 8.54
N THR A 65 9.35 -7.75 7.79
CA THR A 65 10.71 -7.43 8.21
C THR A 65 10.94 -5.95 8.03
N ALA A 66 11.15 -5.25 9.14
CA ALA A 66 11.44 -3.83 9.14
C ALA A 66 12.93 -3.60 9.44
N ASN A 67 13.61 -2.92 8.53
CA ASN A 67 14.89 -2.29 8.82
C ASN A 67 14.63 -0.79 9.05
N PRO A 68 14.69 -0.30 10.31
CA PRO A 68 14.18 1.01 10.74
C PRO A 68 14.62 2.23 9.91
N PHE A 69 15.68 2.10 9.13
CA PHE A 69 16.29 3.18 8.35
C PHE A 69 16.46 2.89 6.87
N LYS A 70 16.00 1.71 6.40
CA LYS A 70 16.25 1.27 5.02
C LYS A 70 14.97 0.88 4.31
N ALA A 71 14.24 -0.09 4.87
CA ALA A 71 13.13 -0.70 4.16
C ALA A 71 12.20 -1.46 5.10
N VAL A 72 10.94 -1.54 4.70
CA VAL A 72 10.00 -2.56 5.17
C VAL A 72 9.78 -3.55 4.03
N VAL A 73 9.89 -4.83 4.34
CA VAL A 73 9.63 -5.95 3.42
C VAL A 73 8.51 -6.78 4.00
N ILE A 74 7.45 -6.97 3.21
CA ILE A 74 6.35 -7.87 3.50
C ILE A 74 6.50 -9.06 2.56
N LYS A 75 6.53 -10.26 3.14
CA LYS A 75 6.55 -11.52 2.41
C LYS A 75 5.18 -12.20 2.52
N ASP A 76 4.71 -12.74 1.41
CA ASP A 76 3.47 -13.51 1.30
C ASP A 76 2.26 -12.69 1.78
N LEU A 77 2.03 -11.53 1.13
CA LEU A 77 0.87 -10.68 1.37
C LEU A 77 -0.30 -11.18 0.52
N ALA A 78 -1.48 -11.30 1.13
CA ALA A 78 -2.73 -11.50 0.43
C ALA A 78 -3.84 -10.66 1.05
N VAL A 79 -4.72 -10.14 0.22
CA VAL A 79 -5.97 -9.47 0.57
C VAL A 79 -7.07 -10.31 -0.05
N ILE A 80 -7.82 -10.99 0.80
CA ILE A 80 -8.92 -11.87 0.41
C ILE A 80 -10.23 -11.11 0.62
N ASP A 81 -11.06 -11.11 -0.40
CA ASP A 81 -12.42 -10.63 -0.37
C ASP A 81 -13.29 -11.61 0.44
N LYS A 82 -13.98 -11.11 1.47
CA LYS A 82 -14.87 -11.93 2.30
C LYS A 82 -16.23 -12.17 1.64
N HIS A 83 -16.61 -11.30 0.72
CA HIS A 83 -17.92 -11.34 0.05
C HIS A 83 -17.74 -11.22 -1.47
N PRO A 84 -16.97 -12.14 -2.09
CA PRO A 84 -16.75 -12.09 -3.53
C PRO A 84 -18.09 -12.27 -4.25
N TYR A 85 -18.33 -11.47 -5.28
CA TYR A 85 -19.55 -11.56 -6.08
C TYR A 85 -19.74 -12.97 -6.68
N GLU A 86 -18.63 -13.60 -7.09
CA GLU A 86 -18.60 -14.98 -7.52
C GLU A 86 -17.48 -15.74 -6.80
N SER A 87 -17.77 -16.91 -6.24
CA SER A 87 -16.84 -17.68 -5.39
C SER A 87 -15.52 -18.08 -6.07
N ARG A 88 -15.40 -17.90 -7.39
CA ARG A 88 -14.19 -18.22 -8.16
C ARG A 88 -13.08 -17.16 -8.03
N VAL A 89 -13.40 -15.96 -7.57
CA VAL A 89 -12.44 -14.85 -7.46
C VAL A 89 -12.55 -14.22 -6.07
N ASP A 90 -11.99 -14.90 -5.07
CA ASP A 90 -11.92 -14.42 -3.69
C ASP A 90 -10.66 -13.59 -3.42
N THR A 91 -9.59 -13.80 -4.16
CA THR A 91 -8.33 -13.09 -3.95
C THR A 91 -8.38 -11.74 -4.66
N PHE A 92 -8.42 -10.64 -3.91
CA PHE A 92 -8.38 -9.29 -4.47
C PHE A 92 -6.96 -8.91 -4.89
N PHE A 93 -6.00 -9.14 -4.01
CA PHE A 93 -4.59 -8.83 -4.25
C PHE A 93 -3.70 -9.84 -3.54
N ARG A 94 -2.61 -10.27 -4.18
CA ARG A 94 -1.53 -10.99 -3.49
C ARG A 94 -0.17 -10.55 -4.02
N ALA A 95 0.87 -10.78 -3.23
CA ALA A 95 2.25 -10.56 -3.63
C ALA A 95 3.18 -11.49 -2.83
N GLY A 96 4.13 -12.12 -3.53
CA GLY A 96 5.22 -12.82 -2.87
C GLY A 96 6.08 -11.86 -2.04
N TYR A 97 6.37 -10.68 -2.59
CA TYR A 97 7.11 -9.62 -1.89
C TYR A 97 6.57 -8.23 -2.17
N VAL A 98 6.42 -7.43 -1.11
CA VAL A 98 6.23 -5.98 -1.17
C VAL A 98 7.35 -5.31 -0.39
N THR A 99 8.14 -4.47 -1.05
CA THR A 99 9.25 -3.74 -0.44
C THR A 99 9.01 -2.25 -0.56
N ALA A 100 9.04 -1.54 0.56
CA ALA A 100 9.04 -0.08 0.61
C ALA A 100 10.36 0.39 1.25
N LYS A 101 11.17 1.13 0.49
CA LYS A 101 12.39 1.79 0.97
C LYS A 101 12.08 3.22 1.35
N PHE A 102 12.50 3.62 2.53
CA PHE A 102 12.26 4.98 3.04
C PHE A 102 13.53 5.81 2.91
N ASN A 103 13.37 7.11 2.67
CA ASN A 103 14.46 8.05 2.79
C ASN A 103 14.28 8.83 4.10
N LEU A 104 15.28 8.78 4.99
CA LEU A 104 15.23 9.49 6.28
C LEU A 104 14.97 10.99 6.12
N ARG A 105 15.44 11.60 5.02
CA ARG A 105 15.22 13.02 4.72
C ARG A 105 13.75 13.39 4.59
N THR A 106 12.90 12.45 4.18
CA THR A 106 11.49 12.72 3.86
C THR A 106 10.55 12.45 5.04
N LEU A 107 11.00 11.76 6.10
CA LEU A 107 10.23 11.51 7.33
C LEU A 107 9.85 12.78 8.11
N LEU A 108 10.56 13.90 7.88
CA LEU A 108 10.31 15.18 8.54
C LEU A 108 9.26 16.06 7.83
N SER A 109 8.80 15.67 6.63
CA SER A 109 7.99 16.52 5.75
C SER A 109 6.47 16.48 6.02
N GLY A 110 6.00 15.65 6.95
CA GLY A 110 4.57 15.50 7.29
C GLY A 110 3.72 14.80 6.23
N ASN A 111 4.29 14.45 5.07
CA ASN A 111 3.67 13.64 4.02
C ASN A 111 4.31 12.25 3.96
N ILE A 112 3.54 11.24 3.52
CA ILE A 112 4.07 9.88 3.35
C ILE A 112 4.90 9.87 2.05
N SER A 113 6.22 9.87 2.19
CA SER A 113 7.14 9.85 1.06
C SER A 113 8.03 8.60 1.13
N ILE A 114 7.90 7.77 0.10
CA ILE A 114 8.60 6.50 -0.05
C ILE A 114 9.71 6.71 -1.10
N GLY A 115 10.94 6.34 -0.77
CA GLY A 115 12.05 6.44 -1.72
C GLY A 115 11.88 5.48 -2.90
N ALA A 116 11.54 4.22 -2.60
CA ALA A 116 11.25 3.23 -3.63
C ALA A 116 10.20 2.22 -3.17
N ALA A 117 9.29 1.82 -4.04
CA ALA A 117 8.37 0.70 -3.84
C ALA A 117 8.62 -0.37 -4.89
N LYS A 118 8.65 -1.64 -4.47
CA LYS A 118 8.76 -2.80 -5.35
C LYS A 118 7.75 -3.86 -4.97
N VAL A 119 7.01 -4.37 -5.95
CA VAL A 119 6.16 -5.56 -5.81
C VAL A 119 6.69 -6.65 -6.73
N THR A 120 6.77 -7.88 -6.23
CA THR A 120 7.24 -9.04 -6.98
C THR A 120 6.28 -10.21 -6.79
N ASP A 121 6.03 -10.95 -7.88
CA ASP A 121 5.13 -12.10 -7.93
C ASP A 121 3.74 -11.74 -7.41
N GLY A 122 3.18 -10.65 -7.93
CA GLY A 122 1.90 -10.14 -7.48
C GLY A 122 0.76 -10.48 -8.42
N GLU A 123 -0.44 -10.46 -7.89
CA GLU A 123 -1.67 -10.66 -8.63
C GLU A 123 -2.70 -9.66 -8.12
N PHE A 124 -3.40 -9.01 -9.05
CA PHE A 124 -4.46 -8.07 -8.77
C PHE A 124 -5.69 -8.44 -9.58
N ASN A 125 -6.81 -8.69 -8.91
CA ASN A 125 -8.05 -9.10 -9.53
C ASN A 125 -9.13 -8.02 -9.32
N LEU A 126 -9.46 -7.33 -10.40
CA LEU A 126 -10.51 -6.32 -10.43
C LEU A 126 -11.82 -6.97 -10.89
N VAL A 127 -12.84 -6.90 -10.05
CA VAL A 127 -14.16 -7.45 -10.38
C VAL A 127 -15.16 -6.30 -10.48
N ILE A 128 -15.87 -6.22 -11.62
CA ILE A 128 -17.00 -5.33 -11.82
C ILE A 128 -18.28 -6.12 -11.53
N GLU A 129 -18.98 -5.70 -10.49
CA GLU A 129 -20.11 -6.39 -9.88
C GLU A 129 -21.41 -5.65 -10.22
N PRO A 130 -22.45 -6.32 -10.72
CA PRO A 130 -23.77 -5.72 -10.84
C PRO A 130 -24.38 -5.53 -9.44
N VAL A 131 -24.98 -4.36 -9.23
CA VAL A 131 -25.65 -4.00 -7.97
C VAL A 131 -27.02 -3.43 -8.29
N MET A 132 -28.03 -3.82 -7.51
CA MET A 132 -29.37 -3.23 -7.59
C MET A 132 -29.52 -2.16 -6.52
N ILE A 133 -29.88 -0.94 -6.93
CA ILE A 133 -30.25 0.15 -6.02
C ILE A 133 -31.72 0.49 -6.31
N GLY A 134 -32.62 -0.01 -5.47
CA GLY A 134 -34.05 -0.03 -5.78
C GLY A 134 -34.30 -0.81 -7.07
N ASP A 135 -35.01 -0.21 -8.02
CA ASP A 135 -35.33 -0.82 -9.33
C ASP A 135 -34.25 -0.57 -10.40
N SER A 136 -33.17 0.15 -10.07
CA SER A 136 -32.10 0.49 -11.02
C SER A 136 -30.90 -0.46 -10.89
N ALA A 137 -30.50 -1.05 -12.02
CA ALA A 137 -29.26 -1.80 -12.13
C ALA A 137 -28.06 -0.85 -12.34
N THR A 138 -27.04 -0.97 -11.50
CA THR A 138 -25.77 -0.26 -11.61
C THR A 138 -24.61 -1.24 -11.44
N THR A 139 -23.38 -0.73 -11.41
CA THR A 139 -22.18 -1.53 -11.16
C THR A 139 -21.32 -0.91 -10.07
N GLN A 140 -20.64 -1.76 -9.31
CA GLN A 140 -19.53 -1.34 -8.44
C GLN A 140 -18.31 -2.20 -8.72
N VAL A 141 -17.14 -1.76 -8.26
CA VAL A 141 -15.92 -2.59 -8.28
C VAL A 141 -15.69 -3.19 -6.90
N ASN A 142 -15.17 -4.42 -6.83
CA ASN A 142 -14.82 -5.10 -5.57
C ASN A 142 -13.94 -4.21 -4.66
N LEU A 143 -13.00 -3.45 -5.23
CA LEU A 143 -12.18 -2.46 -4.51
C LEU A 143 -13.03 -1.47 -3.69
N LYS A 144 -14.12 -0.95 -4.27
CA LYS A 144 -14.98 0.03 -3.59
C LYS A 144 -15.66 -0.59 -2.38
N ARG A 145 -16.13 -1.84 -2.50
CA ARG A 145 -16.78 -2.59 -1.43
C ARG A 145 -15.80 -3.00 -0.34
N ILE A 146 -14.72 -3.69 -0.70
CA ILE A 146 -13.69 -4.18 0.23
C ILE A 146 -13.16 -3.03 1.09
N PHE A 147 -12.83 -1.88 0.49
CA PHE A 147 -12.25 -0.75 1.22
C PHE A 147 -13.28 0.31 1.64
N ARG A 148 -14.59 0.03 1.52
CA ARG A 148 -15.70 0.92 1.91
C ARG A 148 -15.60 2.34 1.33
N LEU A 149 -15.07 2.46 0.11
CA LEU A 149 -14.78 3.75 -0.51
C LEU A 149 -16.09 4.47 -0.90
N GLY A 150 -16.21 5.75 -0.53
CA GLY A 150 -17.35 6.60 -0.90
C GLY A 150 -18.65 6.34 -0.14
N THR A 151 -18.59 5.72 1.04
CA THR A 151 -19.75 5.41 1.90
C THR A 151 -20.29 6.59 2.72
N ASN A 152 -19.76 7.81 2.55
CA ASN A 152 -20.21 8.99 3.29
C ASN A 152 -20.74 10.07 2.32
N PRO A 153 -22.04 10.04 1.97
CA PRO A 153 -22.65 10.94 1.00
C PRO A 153 -22.77 12.38 1.49
N ASP A 154 -22.77 12.63 2.80
CA ASP A 154 -23.07 13.94 3.40
C ASP A 154 -21.87 14.90 3.50
N LYS A 155 -20.72 14.53 2.93
CA LYS A 155 -19.56 15.42 2.84
C LYS A 155 -18.98 15.33 1.45
N GLU A 156 -19.40 16.23 0.57
CA GLU A 156 -18.53 16.74 -0.49
C GLU A 156 -17.27 17.29 0.20
N LYS A 157 -16.30 16.41 0.45
CA LYS A 157 -14.98 16.83 0.86
C LYS A 157 -14.40 17.50 -0.37
N SER A 158 -14.21 18.82 -0.30
CA SER A 158 -13.40 19.53 -1.28
C SER A 158 -12.14 18.73 -1.55
N VAL A 159 -11.85 18.48 -2.83
CA VAL A 159 -10.68 17.71 -3.23
C VAL A 159 -9.46 18.48 -2.73
N SER A 160 -8.86 17.98 -1.66
CA SER A 160 -7.72 18.64 -1.04
C SER A 160 -6.55 18.61 -2.02
N ASP A 161 -5.93 19.76 -2.29
CA ASP A 161 -4.67 19.82 -3.05
C ASP A 161 -3.47 19.31 -2.21
N LYS A 162 -3.71 18.70 -1.05
CA LYS A 162 -2.65 18.06 -0.27
C LYS A 162 -2.17 16.80 -0.98
N GLU A 163 -0.86 16.65 -1.10
CA GLU A 163 -0.24 15.39 -1.51
C GLU A 163 -0.49 14.32 -0.43
N ILE A 164 -1.15 13.23 -0.81
CA ILE A 164 -1.46 12.10 0.08
C ILE A 164 -0.21 11.24 0.25
N PHE A 165 0.46 10.93 -0.87
CA PHE A 165 1.73 10.22 -0.87
C PHE A 165 2.55 10.52 -2.13
N SER A 166 3.85 10.26 -2.05
CA SER A 166 4.78 10.22 -3.17
C SER A 166 5.75 9.03 -3.06
N ILE A 167 6.12 8.48 -4.22
CA ILE A 167 7.05 7.36 -4.36
C ILE A 167 8.07 7.71 -5.45
N GLY A 168 9.35 7.76 -5.08
CA GLY A 168 10.45 8.12 -5.98
C GLY A 168 10.65 7.10 -7.10
N ASP A 169 10.92 5.84 -6.75
CA ASP A 169 11.05 4.73 -7.71
C ASP A 169 9.92 3.71 -7.52
N VAL A 170 9.30 3.25 -8.60
CA VAL A 170 8.29 2.19 -8.61
C VAL A 170 8.76 1.04 -9.48
N ARG A 171 8.70 -0.18 -8.94
CA ARG A 171 8.94 -1.42 -9.69
C ARG A 171 7.82 -2.42 -9.46
N LEU A 172 7.31 -2.96 -10.56
CA LEU A 172 6.43 -4.13 -10.57
C LEU A 172 7.16 -5.22 -11.37
N GLU A 173 7.28 -6.41 -10.80
CA GLU A 173 7.98 -7.53 -11.45
C GLU A 173 7.11 -8.77 -11.35
N ASN A 174 6.87 -9.41 -12.50
CA ASN A 174 6.03 -10.61 -12.59
C ASN A 174 4.63 -10.40 -11.97
N MET A 175 3.97 -9.29 -12.32
CA MET A 175 2.58 -9.08 -11.90
C MET A 175 1.61 -9.76 -12.86
N LYS A 176 0.52 -10.27 -12.30
CA LYS A 176 -0.69 -10.67 -13.01
C LYS A 176 -1.80 -9.68 -12.70
N PHE A 177 -2.55 -9.30 -13.71
CA PHE A 177 -3.76 -8.53 -13.59
C PHE A 177 -4.90 -9.30 -14.24
N THR A 178 -6.02 -9.43 -13.54
CA THR A 178 -7.27 -9.88 -14.16
C THR A 178 -8.37 -8.86 -13.95
N MET A 179 -9.25 -8.75 -14.95
CA MET A 179 -10.48 -8.01 -14.84
C MET A 179 -11.63 -8.91 -15.28
N ARG A 180 -12.64 -9.02 -14.42
CA ARG A 180 -13.87 -9.77 -14.70
C ARG A 180 -15.06 -8.84 -14.58
N ASN A 181 -15.85 -8.73 -15.65
CA ASN A 181 -17.05 -7.91 -15.68
C ASN A 181 -18.30 -8.80 -15.71
N PHE A 182 -19.08 -8.76 -14.63
CA PHE A 182 -20.32 -9.53 -14.48
C PHE A 182 -21.59 -8.75 -14.84
N LYS A 183 -21.46 -7.63 -15.57
CA LYS A 183 -22.63 -6.91 -16.11
C LYS A 183 -23.39 -7.83 -17.08
N ARG A 184 -24.73 -7.72 -17.05
CA ARG A 184 -25.73 -8.70 -17.49
C ARG A 184 -25.73 -9.18 -18.96
N ASP A 185 -24.82 -8.74 -19.83
CA ASP A 185 -24.78 -9.20 -21.23
C ASP A 185 -23.35 -9.41 -21.73
N ALA A 186 -22.80 -10.59 -21.44
CA ALA A 186 -21.61 -11.09 -22.14
C ALA A 186 -21.96 -11.72 -23.50
N SER A 187 -23.25 -11.99 -23.76
CA SER A 187 -23.78 -12.65 -24.95
C SER A 187 -24.06 -11.74 -26.15
N GLU A 188 -23.93 -10.41 -26.00
CA GLU A 188 -24.24 -9.44 -27.07
C GLU A 188 -23.04 -9.09 -27.98
N PHE A 189 -21.87 -9.70 -27.78
CA PHE A 189 -20.65 -9.31 -28.49
C PHE A 189 -20.33 -10.29 -29.64
N GLY A 190 -20.11 -9.71 -30.82
CA GLY A 190 -19.86 -10.44 -32.05
C GLY A 190 -18.60 -11.29 -32.00
N TYR A 191 -18.62 -12.39 -32.76
CA TYR A 191 -17.63 -13.47 -32.80
C TYR A 191 -16.21 -13.07 -33.29
N ASP A 192 -15.89 -11.78 -33.45
CA ASP A 192 -14.64 -11.31 -34.09
C ASP A 192 -13.96 -10.13 -33.34
N GLY A 193 -14.00 -10.09 -32.00
CA GLY A 193 -13.49 -8.96 -31.22
C GLY A 193 -12.85 -9.32 -29.88
N MET A 194 -12.05 -8.40 -29.34
CA MET A 194 -11.45 -8.53 -28.01
C MET A 194 -12.53 -8.62 -26.93
N ASN A 195 -12.45 -9.65 -26.07
CA ASN A 195 -13.36 -9.80 -24.95
C ASN A 195 -13.05 -8.80 -23.81
N TRP A 196 -13.74 -7.66 -23.80
CA TRP A 196 -13.59 -6.63 -22.77
C TRP A 196 -14.19 -6.99 -21.39
N TYR A 197 -14.84 -8.14 -21.26
CA TYR A 197 -15.42 -8.63 -20.00
C TYR A 197 -14.49 -9.57 -19.24
N ASP A 198 -13.48 -10.11 -19.93
CA ASP A 198 -12.45 -10.99 -19.39
C ASP A 198 -11.08 -10.55 -19.91
N LEU A 199 -10.43 -9.68 -19.14
CA LEU A 199 -9.05 -9.30 -19.41
C LEU A 199 -8.13 -10.08 -18.48
N GLU A 200 -7.12 -10.71 -19.05
CA GLU A 200 -6.04 -11.35 -18.31
C GLU A 200 -4.71 -10.90 -18.88
N VAL A 201 -3.91 -10.24 -18.04
CA VAL A 201 -2.58 -9.75 -18.39
C VAL A 201 -1.59 -10.34 -17.41
N ASP A 202 -0.59 -11.05 -17.90
CA ASP A 202 0.45 -11.68 -17.12
C ASP A 202 1.84 -11.12 -17.44
N SER A 203 2.83 -11.58 -16.68
CA SER A 203 4.25 -11.24 -16.86
C SER A 203 4.50 -9.72 -16.89
N ILE A 204 3.68 -8.95 -16.17
CA ILE A 204 3.75 -7.50 -16.16
C ILE A 204 5.04 -7.09 -15.45
N TYR A 205 5.84 -6.31 -16.17
CA TYR A 205 7.00 -5.59 -15.67
C TYR A 205 6.76 -4.10 -15.85
N VAL A 206 6.93 -3.33 -14.78
CA VAL A 206 6.90 -1.87 -14.83
C VAL A 206 8.08 -1.31 -14.06
N LYS A 207 8.77 -0.35 -14.67
CA LYS A 207 9.70 0.54 -14.01
C LYS A 207 9.22 1.97 -14.23
N GLY A 208 8.99 2.68 -13.15
CA GLY A 208 8.55 4.08 -13.19
C GLY A 208 9.13 4.89 -12.05
N ARG A 209 8.89 6.20 -12.11
CA ARG A 209 9.38 7.17 -11.13
C ARG A 209 8.34 8.25 -10.83
N ASP A 210 8.52 8.89 -9.69
CA ASP A 210 7.77 10.06 -9.23
C ASP A 210 6.24 9.82 -9.17
N LEU A 211 5.83 8.62 -8.73
CA LEU A 211 4.42 8.29 -8.54
C LEU A 211 3.87 9.07 -7.34
N ARG A 212 2.84 9.89 -7.55
CA ARG A 212 2.23 10.73 -6.51
C ARG A 212 0.72 10.73 -6.61
N MET A 213 0.06 10.87 -5.46
CA MET A 213 -1.38 11.13 -5.35
C MET A 213 -1.58 12.54 -4.77
N LYS A 214 -2.05 13.47 -5.60
CA LYS A 214 -2.30 14.86 -5.22
C LYS A 214 -3.59 15.35 -5.88
N GLY A 215 -4.48 15.99 -5.11
CA GLY A 215 -5.72 16.53 -5.67
C GLY A 215 -6.62 15.47 -6.32
N GLY A 216 -6.63 14.23 -5.80
CA GLY A 216 -7.37 13.11 -6.38
C GLY A 216 -6.77 12.52 -7.66
N VAL A 217 -5.65 13.08 -8.14
CA VAL A 217 -4.95 12.60 -9.35
C VAL A 217 -3.75 11.76 -8.95
N MET A 218 -3.69 10.54 -9.46
CA MET A 218 -2.48 9.72 -9.47
C MET A 218 -1.67 10.04 -10.72
N SER A 219 -0.40 10.42 -10.56
CA SER A 219 0.48 10.77 -11.69
C SER A 219 1.91 10.28 -11.44
N GLY A 220 2.67 10.05 -12.51
CA GLY A 220 4.07 9.62 -12.46
C GLY A 220 4.63 9.40 -13.87
N THR A 221 5.90 9.00 -13.96
CA THR A 221 6.56 8.66 -15.22
C THR A 221 6.74 7.15 -15.33
N CYS A 222 6.32 6.56 -16.44
CA CYS A 222 6.65 5.18 -16.77
C CYS A 222 7.89 5.16 -17.66
N ASP A 223 8.99 4.64 -17.15
CA ASP A 223 10.25 4.53 -17.92
C ASP A 223 10.26 3.26 -18.78
N GLN A 224 9.71 2.16 -18.26
CA GLN A 224 9.62 0.87 -18.97
C GLN A 224 8.34 0.14 -18.56
N MET A 225 7.68 -0.47 -19.53
CA MET A 225 6.53 -1.34 -19.33
C MET A 225 6.58 -2.49 -20.34
N SER A 226 6.35 -3.70 -19.87
CA SER A 226 6.09 -4.86 -20.73
C SER A 226 5.10 -5.79 -20.05
N PHE A 227 4.29 -6.47 -20.83
CA PHE A 227 3.32 -7.45 -20.34
C PHE A 227 2.92 -8.39 -21.46
N ARG A 228 2.26 -9.48 -21.10
CA ARG A 228 1.61 -10.40 -22.05
C ARG A 228 0.13 -10.40 -21.74
N GLU A 229 -0.68 -10.12 -22.74
CA GLU A 229 -2.13 -10.22 -22.64
C GLU A 229 -2.59 -11.57 -23.22
N LYS A 230 -3.58 -12.18 -22.57
CA LYS A 230 -4.26 -13.36 -23.08
C LYS A 230 -5.08 -12.93 -24.29
N SER A 231 -4.49 -13.04 -25.49
CA SER A 231 -5.10 -12.69 -26.78
C SER A 231 -6.60 -13.02 -26.82
N GLY A 232 -7.43 -12.00 -26.64
CA GLY A 232 -8.88 -12.11 -26.57
C GLY A 232 -9.60 -12.26 -27.91
N TYR A 233 -8.92 -12.76 -28.95
CA TYR A 233 -9.60 -13.18 -30.19
C TYR A 233 -10.41 -14.44 -29.86
N VAL A 234 -11.74 -14.28 -29.86
CA VAL A 234 -12.70 -15.39 -29.88
C VAL A 234 -12.82 -15.91 -31.31
#